data_AF-A0A191TH97-F1
#
_entry.id   AF-A0A191TH97-F1
#
_cell.length_a   1.000
_cell.length_b   1.000
_cell.length_c   1.000
_cell.angle_alpha   90.00
_cell.angle_beta   90.00
_cell.angle_gamma   90.00
#
_symmetry.space_group_name_H-M   'P 1'
#
loop_
_entity.id
_entity.type
_entity.pdbx_description
1 polymer ?
#
loop_
_entity_poly.entity_id
_entity_poly.type
_entity_poly.pdbx_seq_one_letter_code
_entity_poly.pdbx_strand_id
1 'polypeptide(L)'
;MNLQTFQTRIQQAFPYVSKKHTKFLLAVSGGLDSVVLLDLFAKAEFAFAIAHCNFHLRGEESNRDEAFVTSLAEKYQKQLFTRHFDTQKIAQVQKTSIEETARNLRYNWFSALLKDENIFPATLQNKFIVTAHHANDSIETLLFNFFRGTGISGLHGIPERIGNIIRPLLFAKREDIKLYAEENSLTWIEDSSNQSEKYTRNFFRLNFLPKIQEYFPKVENNLLDNIQRFKEAEMLYSQAVEANKKKLLQQKGNEFFIPVLLLQKLPAQQTLLWEILKDFSFSQAQIPEVMKLLNADSGSHIDSSTHKTFKNRAHLVITTLQTISSQQILIEEGDKKIVFANGIITKSFVEGKIEIDKNPDIALLDAKEITFPLLLRKWKQGDYFYPLGMKKKKKLSRFFIDQKLSLSQKENVWIIESNKRIVWIVGMRIDERFKVLDATKKAVKLVVSYQ
;
A
#
# COMPACT_ATOMS: atom_id res chain seq x y z
N MET A 1 8.40 -3.54 -38.73
CA MET A 1 8.97 -4.38 -37.62
C MET A 1 9.33 -5.77 -38.15
N ASN A 2 10.40 -6.44 -37.67
CA ASN A 2 10.71 -7.85 -38.03
C ASN A 2 11.26 -8.67 -36.83
N LEU A 3 11.44 -9.98 -37.03
CA LEU A 3 11.90 -10.93 -35.99
C LEU A 3 13.29 -10.56 -35.43
N GLN A 4 14.22 -10.13 -36.28
CA GLN A 4 15.58 -9.80 -35.87
C GLN A 4 15.60 -8.54 -34.99
N THR A 5 14.82 -7.51 -35.36
CA THR A 5 14.62 -6.31 -34.55
C THR A 5 14.01 -6.68 -33.19
N PHE A 6 13.01 -7.56 -33.19
CA PHE A 6 12.37 -8.04 -31.96
C PHE A 6 13.36 -8.77 -31.04
N GLN A 7 14.14 -9.72 -31.56
CA GLN A 7 15.14 -10.46 -30.78
C GLN A 7 16.22 -9.54 -30.20
N THR A 8 16.72 -8.61 -31.03
CA THR A 8 17.69 -7.60 -30.59
C THR A 8 17.13 -6.75 -29.45
N ARG A 9 15.86 -6.30 -29.58
CA ARG A 9 15.22 -5.49 -28.55
C ARG A 9 15.03 -6.27 -27.25
N ILE A 10 14.61 -7.54 -27.32
CA ILE A 10 14.48 -8.40 -26.14
C ILE A 10 15.81 -8.50 -25.39
N GLN A 11 16.92 -8.75 -26.09
CA GLN A 11 18.25 -8.86 -25.47
C GLN A 11 18.69 -7.55 -24.81
N GLN A 12 18.43 -6.40 -25.45
CA GLN A 12 18.80 -5.09 -24.90
C GLN A 12 17.93 -4.66 -23.72
N ALA A 13 16.60 -4.82 -23.82
CA ALA A 13 15.66 -4.36 -22.79
C ALA A 13 15.58 -5.34 -21.61
N PHE A 14 15.83 -6.64 -21.86
CA PHE A 14 15.68 -7.71 -20.89
C PHE A 14 16.90 -8.65 -20.87
N PRO A 15 18.10 -8.18 -20.51
CA PRO A 15 19.35 -8.95 -20.61
C PRO A 15 19.39 -10.21 -19.74
N TYR A 16 18.51 -10.31 -18.74
CA TYR A 16 18.34 -11.48 -17.86
C TYR A 16 17.42 -12.56 -18.46
N VAL A 17 16.78 -12.30 -19.60
CA VAL A 17 15.98 -13.29 -20.32
C VAL A 17 16.91 -14.28 -21.03
N SER A 18 16.80 -15.55 -20.67
CA SER A 18 17.53 -16.65 -21.30
C SER A 18 16.56 -17.74 -21.75
N LYS A 19 16.70 -18.21 -23.00
CA LYS A 19 15.86 -19.28 -23.57
C LYS A 19 15.83 -20.54 -22.70
N LYS A 20 16.94 -20.89 -22.04
CA LYS A 20 17.06 -22.12 -21.24
C LYS A 20 16.49 -22.03 -19.82
N HIS A 21 16.44 -20.83 -19.24
CA HIS A 21 16.10 -20.64 -17.82
C HIS A 21 14.91 -19.71 -17.59
N THR A 22 14.22 -19.32 -18.66
CA THR A 22 13.09 -18.41 -18.62
C THR A 22 11.88 -19.06 -19.26
N LYS A 23 10.74 -19.01 -18.57
CA LYS A 23 9.44 -19.37 -19.14
C LYS A 23 8.49 -18.18 -19.06
N PHE A 24 7.70 -17.99 -20.10
CA PHE A 24 6.77 -16.88 -20.22
C PHE A 24 5.31 -17.31 -20.10
N LEU A 25 4.48 -16.41 -19.57
CA LEU A 25 3.03 -16.46 -19.66
C LEU A 25 2.56 -15.33 -20.59
N LEU A 26 2.13 -15.67 -21.80
CA LEU A 26 1.64 -14.67 -22.76
C LEU A 26 0.16 -14.40 -22.51
N ALA A 27 -0.19 -13.14 -22.27
CA ALA A 27 -1.56 -12.69 -22.21
C ALA A 27 -2.11 -12.50 -23.63
N VAL A 28 -3.01 -13.38 -24.06
CA VAL A 28 -3.53 -13.40 -25.44
C VAL A 28 -5.03 -13.15 -25.44
N SER A 29 -5.45 -12.06 -26.07
CA SER A 29 -6.87 -11.71 -26.21
C SER A 29 -7.49 -12.20 -27.51
N GLY A 30 -6.68 -12.58 -28.50
CA GLY A 30 -7.13 -12.88 -29.87
C GLY A 30 -7.07 -11.68 -30.81
N GLY A 31 -6.79 -10.48 -30.29
CA GLY A 31 -6.58 -9.27 -31.08
C GLY A 31 -5.20 -9.21 -31.74
N LEU A 32 -5.10 -8.38 -32.77
CA LEU A 32 -3.90 -8.16 -33.61
C LEU A 32 -2.58 -8.18 -32.81
N ASP A 33 -2.45 -7.29 -31.81
CA ASP A 33 -1.19 -7.12 -31.08
C ASP A 33 -0.79 -8.40 -30.33
N SER A 34 -1.76 -9.08 -29.76
CA SER A 34 -1.54 -10.32 -29.00
C SER A 34 -1.19 -11.51 -29.88
N VAL A 35 -1.75 -11.57 -31.10
CA VAL A 35 -1.43 -12.58 -32.11
C VAL A 35 -0.01 -12.38 -32.63
N VAL A 36 0.37 -11.14 -32.93
CA VAL A 36 1.74 -10.81 -33.38
C VAL A 36 2.76 -11.10 -32.27
N LEU A 37 2.46 -10.74 -31.02
CA LEU A 37 3.30 -11.11 -29.88
C LEU A 37 3.52 -12.63 -29.79
N LEU A 38 2.43 -13.41 -29.92
CA LEU A 38 2.50 -14.87 -29.87
C LEU A 38 3.39 -15.42 -31.00
N ASP A 39 3.17 -14.99 -32.23
CA ASP A 39 3.96 -15.41 -33.40
C ASP A 39 5.45 -15.08 -33.23
N LEU A 40 5.77 -13.87 -32.78
CA LEU A 40 7.16 -13.45 -32.52
C LEU A 40 7.83 -14.31 -31.43
N PHE A 41 7.12 -14.64 -30.35
CA PHE A 41 7.65 -15.52 -29.31
C PHE A 41 7.84 -16.95 -29.78
N ALA A 42 6.94 -17.45 -30.63
CA ALA A 42 7.04 -18.77 -31.24
C ALA A 42 8.24 -18.86 -32.20
N LYS A 43 8.37 -17.90 -33.13
CA LYS A 43 9.49 -17.81 -34.08
C LYS A 43 10.83 -17.55 -33.41
N ALA A 44 10.84 -16.83 -32.28
CA ALA A 44 12.03 -16.66 -31.47
C ALA A 44 12.36 -17.88 -30.59
N GLU A 45 11.55 -18.93 -30.63
CA GLU A 45 11.72 -20.20 -29.89
C GLU A 45 11.81 -20.02 -28.37
N PHE A 46 11.03 -19.09 -27.82
CA PHE A 46 10.92 -18.96 -26.37
C PHE A 46 10.02 -20.05 -25.78
N ALA A 47 10.31 -20.48 -24.56
CA ALA A 47 9.43 -21.37 -23.81
C ALA A 47 8.28 -20.55 -23.20
N PHE A 48 7.03 -20.83 -23.58
CA PHE A 48 5.89 -20.09 -23.07
C PHE A 48 4.60 -20.91 -22.98
N ALA A 49 3.68 -20.42 -22.15
CA ALA A 49 2.28 -20.82 -22.11
C ALA A 49 1.39 -19.60 -22.40
N ILE A 50 0.15 -19.86 -22.80
CA ILE A 50 -0.83 -18.85 -23.17
C ILE A 50 -1.86 -18.72 -22.05
N ALA A 51 -2.22 -17.49 -21.70
CA ALA A 51 -3.30 -17.19 -20.77
C ALA A 51 -4.34 -16.28 -21.44
N HIS A 52 -5.60 -16.70 -21.42
CA HIS A 52 -6.73 -15.97 -21.95
C HIS A 52 -7.79 -15.72 -20.86
N CYS A 53 -8.29 -14.50 -20.79
CA CYS A 53 -9.35 -14.13 -19.85
C CYS A 53 -10.65 -13.86 -20.61
N ASN A 54 -11.68 -14.64 -20.31
CA ASN A 54 -13.04 -14.40 -20.79
C ASN A 54 -13.83 -13.64 -19.72
N PHE A 55 -14.11 -12.35 -19.97
CA PHE A 55 -14.80 -11.47 -19.02
C PHE A 55 -16.33 -11.45 -19.16
N HIS A 56 -16.89 -12.15 -20.15
CA HIS A 56 -18.32 -12.16 -20.53
C HIS A 56 -18.94 -10.77 -20.75
N LEU A 57 -18.14 -9.78 -21.14
CA LEU A 57 -18.62 -8.41 -21.34
C LEU A 57 -19.30 -8.21 -22.69
N ARG A 58 -19.06 -9.09 -23.66
CA ARG A 58 -19.53 -8.96 -25.05
C ARG A 58 -20.38 -10.15 -25.53
N GLY A 59 -20.95 -10.92 -24.61
CA GLY A 59 -21.78 -12.09 -24.93
C GLY A 59 -21.06 -13.08 -25.84
N GLU A 60 -21.70 -13.44 -26.97
CA GLU A 60 -21.18 -14.41 -27.94
C GLU A 60 -19.82 -14.04 -28.55
N GLU A 61 -19.48 -12.75 -28.65
CA GLU A 61 -18.15 -12.37 -29.12
C GLU A 61 -17.07 -12.88 -28.17
N SER A 62 -17.32 -12.91 -26.85
CA SER A 62 -16.33 -13.41 -25.89
C SER A 62 -16.09 -14.92 -26.07
N ASN A 63 -17.13 -15.68 -26.42
CA ASN A 63 -17.02 -17.11 -26.72
C ASN A 63 -16.26 -17.35 -28.03
N ARG A 64 -16.55 -16.55 -29.07
CA ARG A 64 -15.82 -16.60 -30.34
C ARG A 64 -14.33 -16.29 -30.16
N ASP A 65 -14.02 -15.27 -29.37
CA ASP A 65 -12.64 -14.84 -29.09
C ASP A 65 -11.87 -15.96 -28.36
N GLU A 66 -12.50 -16.63 -27.40
CA GLU A 66 -11.91 -17.78 -26.70
C GLU A 66 -11.69 -18.99 -27.62
N ALA A 67 -12.66 -19.34 -28.46
CA ALA A 67 -12.53 -20.43 -29.43
C ALA A 67 -11.38 -20.17 -30.41
N PHE A 68 -11.21 -18.92 -30.85
CA PHE A 68 -10.10 -18.53 -31.69
C PHE A 68 -8.75 -18.64 -30.98
N VAL A 69 -8.64 -18.18 -29.73
CA VAL A 69 -7.39 -18.34 -28.96
C VAL A 69 -7.06 -19.81 -28.70
N THR A 70 -8.08 -20.66 -28.55
CA THR A 70 -7.92 -22.12 -28.47
C THR A 70 -7.30 -22.67 -29.75
N SER A 71 -7.84 -22.29 -30.91
CA SER A 71 -7.29 -22.69 -32.22
C SER A 71 -5.85 -22.20 -32.44
N LEU A 72 -5.50 -21.01 -31.94
CA LEU A 72 -4.12 -20.50 -31.98
C LEU A 72 -3.21 -21.34 -31.08
N ALA A 73 -3.63 -21.66 -29.86
CA ALA A 73 -2.81 -22.47 -28.95
C ALA A 73 -2.50 -23.85 -29.55
N GLU A 74 -3.48 -24.47 -30.21
CA GLU A 74 -3.31 -25.72 -30.94
C GLU A 74 -2.34 -25.56 -32.12
N LYS A 75 -2.53 -24.54 -32.96
CA LYS A 75 -1.65 -24.23 -34.11
C LYS A 75 -0.18 -24.10 -33.70
N TYR A 76 0.09 -23.42 -32.59
CA TYR A 76 1.46 -23.20 -32.10
C TYR A 76 1.95 -24.28 -31.13
N GLN A 77 1.12 -25.30 -30.85
CA GLN A 77 1.40 -26.39 -29.93
C GLN A 77 1.84 -25.89 -28.53
N LYS A 78 1.07 -24.95 -27.97
CA LYS A 78 1.33 -24.35 -26.66
C LYS A 78 0.21 -24.61 -25.69
N GLN A 79 0.57 -24.77 -24.43
CA GLN A 79 -0.40 -24.92 -23.34
C GLN A 79 -1.23 -23.64 -23.20
N LEU A 80 -2.56 -23.80 -23.20
CA LEU A 80 -3.52 -22.72 -22.99
C LEU A 80 -4.16 -22.84 -21.61
N PHE A 81 -4.25 -21.71 -20.93
CA PHE A 81 -5.05 -21.52 -19.73
C PHE A 81 -6.16 -20.52 -20.04
N THR A 82 -7.40 -20.90 -19.78
CA THR A 82 -8.56 -20.01 -19.88
C THR A 82 -9.16 -19.77 -18.48
N ARG A 83 -9.68 -18.56 -18.25
CA ARG A 83 -10.43 -18.24 -17.03
C ARG A 83 -11.60 -17.34 -17.34
N HIS A 84 -12.76 -17.77 -16.84
CA HIS A 84 -14.02 -17.06 -16.93
C HIS A 84 -14.18 -16.17 -15.68
N PHE A 85 -14.55 -14.91 -15.90
CA PHE A 85 -14.82 -13.95 -14.84
C PHE A 85 -16.22 -13.36 -14.97
N ASP A 86 -16.88 -13.19 -13.83
CA ASP A 86 -18.15 -12.46 -13.72
C ASP A 86 -17.88 -10.98 -13.37
N THR A 87 -17.28 -10.28 -14.33
CA THR A 87 -16.67 -8.96 -14.12
C THR A 87 -17.69 -7.90 -13.70
N GLN A 88 -18.91 -7.96 -14.24
CA GLN A 88 -19.96 -6.98 -13.93
C GLN A 88 -20.41 -7.08 -12.48
N LYS A 89 -20.66 -8.29 -11.97
CA LYS A 89 -21.03 -8.49 -10.57
C LYS A 89 -19.91 -8.03 -9.63
N ILE A 90 -18.67 -8.36 -9.95
CA ILE A 90 -17.51 -7.97 -9.13
C ILE A 90 -17.33 -6.45 -9.11
N ALA A 91 -17.45 -5.78 -10.25
CA ALA A 91 -17.33 -4.33 -10.36
C ALA A 91 -18.42 -3.59 -9.56
N GLN A 92 -19.66 -4.10 -9.58
CA GLN A 92 -20.77 -3.54 -8.80
C GLN A 92 -20.51 -3.65 -7.29
N VAL A 93 -20.01 -4.79 -6.82
CA VAL A 93 -19.69 -5.00 -5.40
C VAL A 93 -18.53 -4.12 -4.95
N GLN A 94 -17.49 -3.98 -5.78
CA GLN A 94 -16.28 -3.21 -5.47
C GLN A 94 -16.43 -1.70 -5.73
N LYS A 95 -17.51 -1.26 -6.37
CA LYS A 95 -17.76 0.13 -6.79
C LYS A 95 -16.61 0.72 -7.63
N THR A 96 -15.98 -0.12 -8.44
CA THR A 96 -14.88 0.25 -9.35
C THR A 96 -15.35 0.24 -10.80
N SER A 97 -14.60 0.90 -11.68
CA SER A 97 -14.89 0.82 -13.12
C SER A 97 -14.72 -0.62 -13.65
N ILE A 98 -15.45 -0.97 -14.71
CA ILE A 98 -15.34 -2.31 -15.33
C ILE A 98 -13.92 -2.57 -15.83
N GLU A 99 -13.24 -1.56 -16.41
CA GLU A 99 -11.88 -1.70 -16.93
C GLU A 99 -10.86 -1.95 -15.82
N GLU A 100 -10.94 -1.21 -14.72
CA GLU A 100 -10.07 -1.38 -13.57
C GLU A 100 -10.29 -2.75 -12.93
N THR A 101 -11.55 -3.15 -12.78
CA THR A 101 -11.92 -4.47 -12.24
C THR A 101 -11.37 -5.60 -13.13
N ALA A 102 -11.59 -5.53 -14.44
CA ALA A 102 -11.08 -6.52 -15.40
C ALA A 102 -9.54 -6.58 -15.37
N ARG A 103 -8.87 -5.41 -15.28
CA ARG A 103 -7.42 -5.33 -15.15
C ARG A 103 -6.92 -6.00 -13.87
N ASN A 104 -7.56 -5.74 -12.74
CA ASN A 104 -7.19 -6.33 -11.45
C ASN A 104 -7.38 -7.85 -11.45
N LEU A 105 -8.55 -8.33 -11.91
CA LEU A 105 -8.84 -9.76 -12.03
C LEU A 105 -7.81 -10.48 -12.91
N ARG A 106 -7.48 -9.88 -14.08
CA ARG A 106 -6.48 -10.40 -15.01
C ARG A 106 -5.12 -10.58 -14.35
N TYR A 107 -4.57 -9.53 -13.76
CA TYR A 107 -3.21 -9.59 -13.20
C TYR A 107 -3.14 -10.43 -11.92
N ASN A 108 -4.21 -10.47 -11.12
CA ASN A 108 -4.29 -11.38 -9.97
C ASN A 108 -4.24 -12.84 -10.41
N TRP A 109 -4.99 -13.19 -11.45
CA TRP A 109 -4.98 -14.55 -11.98
C TRP A 109 -3.66 -14.90 -12.66
N PHE A 110 -3.08 -14.01 -13.47
CA PHE A 110 -1.75 -14.23 -14.04
C PHE A 110 -0.70 -14.45 -12.95
N SER A 111 -0.74 -13.65 -11.88
CA SER A 111 0.17 -13.80 -10.75
C SER A 111 -0.02 -15.14 -10.03
N ALA A 112 -1.25 -15.66 -9.96
CA ALA A 112 -1.52 -16.99 -9.43
C ALA A 112 -0.94 -18.10 -10.32
N LEU A 113 -1.08 -17.98 -11.65
CA LEU A 113 -0.50 -18.93 -12.60
C LEU A 113 1.03 -18.97 -12.51
N LEU A 114 1.71 -17.84 -12.33
CA LEU A 114 3.17 -17.81 -12.16
C LEU A 114 3.67 -18.54 -10.90
N LYS A 115 2.79 -18.71 -9.90
CA LYS A 115 3.09 -19.41 -8.64
C LYS A 115 2.82 -20.92 -8.71
N ASP A 116 2.09 -21.39 -9.72
CA ASP A 116 1.80 -22.81 -9.90
C ASP A 116 3.06 -23.55 -10.38
N GLU A 117 3.58 -24.45 -9.55
CA GLU A 117 4.83 -25.18 -9.85
C GLU A 117 4.68 -26.19 -11.00
N ASN A 118 3.46 -26.64 -11.30
CA ASN A 118 3.22 -27.52 -12.45
C ASN A 118 3.38 -26.76 -13.77
N ILE A 119 3.06 -25.46 -13.76
CA ILE A 119 3.14 -24.60 -14.94
C ILE A 119 4.52 -23.95 -15.00
N PHE A 120 4.98 -23.42 -13.88
CA PHE A 120 6.26 -22.72 -13.74
C PHE A 120 7.07 -23.35 -12.61
N PRO A 121 7.89 -24.38 -12.90
CA PRO A 121 8.71 -25.05 -11.91
C PRO A 121 9.60 -24.09 -11.12
N ALA A 122 9.87 -24.41 -9.85
CA ALA A 122 10.78 -23.64 -9.00
C ALA A 122 12.23 -23.61 -9.53
N THR A 123 12.61 -24.56 -10.40
CA THR A 123 13.91 -24.61 -11.06
C THR A 123 14.14 -23.52 -12.11
N LEU A 124 13.09 -22.82 -12.55
CA LEU A 124 13.20 -21.68 -13.45
C LEU A 124 13.75 -20.47 -12.70
N GLN A 125 14.82 -19.87 -13.23
CA GLN A 125 15.39 -18.64 -12.68
C GLN A 125 14.46 -17.46 -12.90
N ASN A 126 13.77 -17.43 -14.05
CA ASN A 126 12.96 -16.29 -14.46
C ASN A 126 11.58 -16.72 -14.96
N LYS A 127 10.55 -16.01 -14.49
CA LYS A 127 9.14 -16.24 -14.84
C LYS A 127 8.52 -14.88 -15.14
N PHE A 128 7.99 -14.69 -16.35
CA PHE A 128 7.45 -13.40 -16.76
C PHE A 128 6.05 -13.49 -17.36
N ILE A 129 5.20 -12.54 -17.01
CA ILE A 129 3.96 -12.23 -17.70
C ILE A 129 4.31 -11.32 -18.87
N VAL A 130 3.84 -11.65 -20.07
CA VAL A 130 4.09 -10.88 -21.29
C VAL A 130 2.77 -10.32 -21.79
N THR A 131 2.74 -9.01 -22.04
CA THR A 131 1.55 -8.34 -22.60
C THR A 131 1.93 -7.61 -23.88
N ALA A 132 0.99 -7.54 -24.82
CA ALA A 132 1.21 -6.99 -26.15
C ALA A 132 1.04 -5.46 -26.22
N HIS A 133 1.36 -4.74 -25.13
CA HIS A 133 1.29 -3.28 -25.16
C HIS A 133 2.35 -2.74 -26.12
N HIS A 134 1.96 -1.75 -26.92
CA HIS A 134 2.78 -1.16 -27.97
C HIS A 134 2.99 0.35 -27.78
N ALA A 135 3.76 0.99 -28.67
CA ALA A 135 4.13 2.40 -28.57
C ALA A 135 2.90 3.34 -28.47
N ASN A 136 1.85 3.10 -29.28
CA ASN A 136 0.64 3.93 -29.22
C ASN A 136 -0.10 3.82 -27.87
N ASP A 137 -0.05 2.69 -27.15
CA ASP A 137 -0.64 2.57 -25.81
C ASP A 137 0.09 3.46 -24.79
N SER A 138 1.42 3.61 -24.96
CA SER A 138 2.22 4.52 -24.15
C SER A 138 1.86 5.97 -24.42
N ILE A 139 1.58 6.34 -25.67
CA ILE A 139 1.09 7.68 -26.03
C ILE A 139 -0.27 7.94 -25.37
N GLU A 140 -1.22 7.00 -25.51
CA GLU A 140 -2.53 7.11 -24.88
C GLU A 140 -2.43 7.24 -23.35
N THR A 141 -1.54 6.46 -22.73
CA THR A 141 -1.29 6.51 -21.28
C THR A 141 -0.68 7.84 -20.86
N LEU A 142 0.29 8.36 -21.62
CA LEU A 142 0.87 9.68 -21.38
C LEU A 142 -0.20 10.77 -21.46
N LEU A 143 -1.02 10.80 -22.52
CA LEU A 143 -2.04 11.84 -22.70
C LEU A 143 -3.09 11.77 -21.60
N PHE A 144 -3.55 10.57 -21.26
CA PHE A 144 -4.48 10.36 -20.16
C PHE A 144 -3.94 10.90 -18.84
N ASN A 145 -2.69 10.57 -18.50
CA ASN A 145 -2.04 11.02 -17.27
C ASN A 145 -1.72 12.52 -17.28
N PHE A 146 -1.39 13.08 -18.44
CA PHE A 146 -1.13 14.50 -18.61
C PHE A 146 -2.38 15.34 -18.29
N PHE A 147 -3.52 15.02 -18.92
CA PHE A 147 -4.77 15.75 -18.70
C PHE A 147 -5.40 15.49 -17.32
N ARG A 148 -5.12 14.34 -16.69
CA ARG A 148 -5.58 14.04 -15.33
C ARG A 148 -4.78 14.78 -14.24
N GLY A 149 -3.61 15.30 -14.57
CA GLY A 149 -2.68 15.91 -13.61
C GLY A 149 -1.88 14.84 -12.88
N THR A 150 -0.65 14.60 -13.35
CA THR A 150 0.30 13.66 -12.75
C THR A 150 1.70 14.27 -12.70
N GLY A 151 2.57 13.74 -11.85
CA GLY A 151 3.99 14.10 -11.84
C GLY A 151 4.76 13.41 -12.96
N ILE A 152 6.09 13.48 -12.92
CA ILE A 152 6.97 12.85 -13.92
C ILE A 152 6.70 11.33 -14.06
N SER A 153 6.28 10.68 -12.97
CA SER A 153 5.89 9.27 -12.92
C SER A 153 4.64 8.93 -13.75
N GLY A 154 3.85 9.92 -14.16
CA GLY A 154 2.72 9.71 -15.07
C GLY A 154 3.07 9.95 -16.53
N LEU A 155 4.18 10.64 -16.80
CA LEU A 155 4.55 11.13 -18.12
C LEU A 155 5.56 10.24 -18.85
N HIS A 156 6.17 9.26 -18.18
CA HIS A 156 7.08 8.30 -18.83
C HIS A 156 6.35 7.18 -19.61
N GLY A 157 5.05 7.33 -19.87
CA GLY A 157 4.23 6.33 -20.56
C GLY A 157 4.11 5.00 -19.81
N ILE A 158 3.96 3.91 -20.53
CA ILE A 158 3.92 2.57 -19.92
C ILE A 158 5.37 2.08 -19.75
N PRO A 159 5.78 1.60 -18.56
CA PRO A 159 7.13 1.07 -18.40
C PRO A 159 7.27 -0.32 -19.05
N GLU A 160 8.45 -0.62 -19.59
CA GLU A 160 8.75 -1.89 -20.26
C GLU A 160 8.70 -3.09 -19.31
N ARG A 161 8.98 -2.86 -18.03
CA ARG A 161 8.90 -3.85 -16.95
C ARG A 161 8.28 -3.27 -15.68
N ILE A 162 7.39 -4.03 -15.06
CA ILE A 162 6.92 -3.82 -13.68
C ILE A 162 6.92 -5.17 -12.97
N GLY A 163 7.79 -5.35 -11.98
CA GLY A 163 7.94 -6.64 -11.29
C GLY A 163 8.25 -7.77 -12.28
N ASN A 164 7.34 -8.74 -12.40
CA ASN A 164 7.43 -9.87 -13.34
C ASN A 164 6.64 -9.66 -14.64
N ILE A 165 6.13 -8.46 -14.92
CA ILE A 165 5.41 -8.16 -16.16
C ILE A 165 6.36 -7.45 -17.11
N ILE A 166 6.46 -7.94 -18.35
CA ILE A 166 7.24 -7.34 -19.43
C ILE A 166 6.36 -6.99 -20.64
N ARG A 167 6.78 -5.96 -21.39
CA ARG A 167 6.07 -5.44 -22.58
C ARG A 167 7.02 -5.32 -23.78
N PRO A 168 7.28 -6.43 -24.48
CA PRO A 168 8.26 -6.47 -25.55
C PRO A 168 7.94 -5.61 -26.76
N LEU A 169 6.66 -5.36 -27.06
CA LEU A 169 6.23 -4.62 -28.25
C LEU A 169 6.19 -3.12 -28.05
N LEU A 170 6.62 -2.60 -26.90
CA LEU A 170 6.47 -1.19 -26.56
C LEU A 170 7.26 -0.23 -27.48
N PHE A 171 8.26 -0.76 -28.19
CA PHE A 171 9.03 -0.02 -29.20
C PHE A 171 8.31 0.09 -30.56
N ALA A 172 7.36 -0.80 -30.83
CA ALA A 172 6.71 -0.92 -32.13
C ALA A 172 5.43 -0.09 -32.16
N LYS A 173 5.16 0.57 -33.30
CA LYS A 173 3.87 1.23 -33.52
C LYS A 173 2.81 0.21 -33.92
N ARG A 174 1.55 0.57 -33.74
CA ARG A 174 0.43 -0.27 -34.17
C ARG A 174 0.44 -0.53 -35.67
N GLU A 175 0.87 0.43 -36.48
CA GLU A 175 1.03 0.27 -37.93
C GLU A 175 2.10 -0.78 -38.27
N ASP A 176 3.25 -0.75 -37.59
CA ASP A 176 4.30 -1.77 -37.75
C ASP A 176 3.83 -3.18 -37.37
N ILE A 177 3.00 -3.28 -36.33
CA ILE A 177 2.40 -4.54 -35.87
C ILE A 177 1.43 -5.07 -36.92
N LYS A 178 0.59 -4.19 -37.48
CA LYS A 178 -0.34 -4.53 -38.55
C LYS A 178 0.38 -5.03 -39.80
N LEU A 179 1.39 -4.29 -40.27
CA LEU A 179 2.20 -4.68 -41.43
C LEU A 179 2.86 -6.04 -41.22
N TYR A 180 3.42 -6.29 -40.03
CA TYR A 180 3.98 -7.59 -39.70
C TYR A 180 2.94 -8.72 -39.78
N ALA A 181 1.73 -8.50 -39.26
CA ALA A 181 0.66 -9.49 -39.30
C ALA A 181 0.24 -9.81 -40.75
N GLU A 182 0.12 -8.80 -41.60
CA GLU A 182 -0.21 -8.95 -43.01
C GLU A 182 0.89 -9.69 -43.79
N GLU A 183 2.15 -9.28 -43.63
CA GLU A 183 3.32 -9.91 -44.27
C GLU A 183 3.46 -11.39 -43.89
N ASN A 184 3.07 -11.76 -42.66
CA ASN A 184 3.14 -13.13 -42.16
C ASN A 184 1.81 -13.89 -42.29
N SER A 185 0.81 -13.30 -42.97
CA SER A 185 -0.51 -13.91 -43.20
C SER A 185 -1.17 -14.41 -41.91
N LEU A 186 -1.04 -13.62 -40.83
CA LEU A 186 -1.65 -13.93 -39.54
C LEU A 186 -3.13 -13.55 -39.57
N THR A 187 -3.98 -14.40 -38.98
CA THR A 187 -5.38 -14.08 -38.72
C THR A 187 -5.52 -13.53 -37.31
N TRP A 188 -6.42 -12.58 -37.10
CA TRP A 188 -6.76 -12.05 -35.78
C TRP A 188 -8.24 -11.69 -35.72
N ILE A 189 -8.74 -11.47 -34.51
CA ILE A 189 -10.09 -10.96 -34.30
C ILE A 189 -10.04 -9.46 -34.05
N GLU A 190 -10.91 -8.72 -34.74
CA GLU A 190 -11.20 -7.33 -34.40
C GLU A 190 -12.38 -7.25 -33.45
N ASP A 191 -12.13 -6.65 -32.29
CA ASP A 191 -13.12 -6.42 -31.24
C ASP A 191 -13.97 -5.18 -31.56
N SER A 192 -15.30 -5.30 -31.47
CA SER A 192 -16.26 -4.21 -31.70
C SER A 192 -16.11 -3.06 -30.71
N SER A 193 -15.62 -3.32 -29.49
CA SER A 193 -15.35 -2.30 -28.47
C SER A 193 -14.21 -1.34 -28.83
N ASN A 194 -13.36 -1.69 -29.80
CA ASN A 194 -12.32 -0.79 -30.33
C ASN A 194 -12.90 0.47 -31.00
N GLN A 195 -14.17 0.45 -31.38
CA GLN A 195 -14.87 1.57 -32.02
C GLN A 195 -15.70 2.39 -31.02
N SER A 196 -15.77 1.99 -29.75
CA SER A 196 -16.58 2.69 -28.75
C SER A 196 -15.83 3.88 -28.14
N GLU A 197 -16.37 5.10 -28.29
CA GLU A 197 -15.85 6.32 -27.66
C GLU A 197 -16.11 6.40 -26.15
N LYS A 198 -16.81 5.42 -25.57
CA LYS A 198 -17.17 5.41 -24.14
C LYS A 198 -15.95 5.46 -23.21
N TYR A 199 -14.78 5.08 -23.73
CA TYR A 199 -13.52 5.01 -22.98
C TYR A 199 -12.58 6.14 -23.39
N THR A 200 -12.01 6.84 -22.41
CA THR A 200 -11.13 8.01 -22.62
C THR A 200 -9.92 7.69 -23.51
N ARG A 201 -9.41 6.45 -23.46
CA ARG A 201 -8.30 6.00 -24.33
C ARG A 201 -8.71 5.91 -25.80
N ASN A 202 -9.89 5.35 -26.08
CA ASN A 202 -10.42 5.29 -27.43
C ASN A 202 -10.67 6.70 -28.00
N PHE A 203 -11.11 7.65 -27.18
CA PHE A 203 -11.21 9.05 -27.58
C PHE A 203 -9.85 9.63 -28.02
N PHE A 204 -8.78 9.37 -27.27
CA PHE A 204 -7.44 9.84 -27.67
C PHE A 204 -6.99 9.26 -29.01
N ARG A 205 -7.26 7.98 -29.24
CA ARG A 205 -6.89 7.26 -30.47
C ARG A 205 -7.71 7.66 -31.70
N LEU A 206 -9.03 7.74 -31.56
CA LEU A 206 -9.96 7.89 -32.68
C LEU A 206 -10.21 9.35 -33.05
N ASN A 207 -10.16 10.27 -32.08
CA ASN A 207 -10.58 11.66 -32.28
C ASN A 207 -9.45 12.65 -32.02
N PHE A 208 -8.73 12.52 -30.90
CA PHE A 208 -7.72 13.51 -30.50
C PHE A 208 -6.47 13.45 -31.37
N LEU A 209 -5.78 12.30 -31.41
CA LEU A 209 -4.52 12.16 -32.14
C LEU A 209 -4.67 12.45 -33.63
N PRO A 210 -5.68 11.93 -34.35
CA PRO A 210 -5.86 12.24 -35.77
C PRO A 210 -6.01 13.74 -36.02
N LYS A 211 -6.82 14.43 -35.21
CA LYS A 211 -7.04 15.88 -35.36
C LYS A 211 -5.80 16.71 -35.04
N ILE A 212 -5.00 16.32 -34.04
CA ILE A 212 -3.73 17.00 -33.75
C ILE A 212 -2.71 16.73 -34.86
N GLN A 213 -2.73 15.55 -35.47
CA GLN A 213 -1.83 15.17 -36.55
C GLN A 213 -2.04 16.01 -37.82
N GLU A 214 -3.24 16.57 -38.05
CA GLU A 214 -3.52 17.53 -39.12
C GLU A 214 -2.63 18.79 -39.01
N TYR A 215 -2.33 19.24 -37.79
CA TYR A 215 -1.50 20.43 -37.53
C TYR A 215 -0.04 20.05 -37.23
N PHE A 216 0.17 18.89 -36.62
CA PHE A 216 1.48 18.39 -36.22
C PHE A 216 1.68 16.98 -36.79
N PRO A 217 2.09 16.85 -38.07
CA PRO A 217 2.17 15.54 -38.74
C PRO A 217 3.08 14.51 -38.06
N LYS A 218 4.06 14.98 -37.26
CA LYS A 218 5.00 14.15 -36.51
C LYS A 218 4.62 13.97 -35.03
N VAL A 219 3.37 14.30 -34.64
CA VAL A 219 2.94 14.30 -33.23
C VAL A 219 3.23 12.98 -32.53
N GLU A 220 2.94 11.83 -33.15
CA GLU A 220 3.19 10.53 -32.52
C GLU A 220 4.68 10.29 -32.25
N ASN A 221 5.55 10.55 -33.23
CA ASN A 221 7.00 10.42 -33.06
C ASN A 221 7.52 11.35 -31.96
N ASN A 222 7.07 12.61 -31.97
CA ASN A 222 7.47 13.60 -30.98
C ASN A 222 7.02 13.20 -29.56
N LEU A 223 5.82 12.59 -29.42
CA LEU A 223 5.33 12.09 -28.16
C LEU A 223 6.15 10.89 -27.66
N LEU A 224 6.53 9.97 -28.55
CA LEU A 224 7.42 8.84 -28.20
C LEU A 224 8.82 9.31 -27.78
N ASP A 225 9.40 10.27 -28.50
CA ASP A 225 10.69 10.86 -28.13
C ASP A 225 10.60 11.56 -26.75
N ASN A 226 9.50 12.26 -26.49
CA ASN A 226 9.27 12.89 -25.19
C ASN A 226 9.09 11.86 -24.08
N ILE A 227 8.38 10.75 -24.32
CA ILE A 227 8.29 9.62 -23.37
C ILE A 227 9.68 9.13 -22.98
N GLN A 228 10.58 8.94 -23.95
CA GLN A 228 11.94 8.51 -23.68
C GLN A 228 12.74 9.55 -22.86
N ARG A 229 12.63 10.85 -23.22
CA ARG A 229 13.25 11.94 -22.44
C ARG A 229 12.72 12.01 -21.01
N PHE A 230 11.41 11.84 -20.82
CA PHE A 230 10.80 11.83 -19.49
C PHE A 230 11.23 10.62 -18.66
N LYS A 231 11.38 9.44 -19.28
CA LYS A 231 11.94 8.25 -18.62
C LYS A 231 13.36 8.50 -18.13
N GLU A 232 14.22 9.09 -18.93
CA GLU A 232 15.60 9.44 -18.53
C GLU A 232 15.62 10.52 -17.44
N ALA A 233 14.78 11.54 -17.56
CA ALA A 233 14.64 12.57 -16.53
C ALA A 233 14.13 11.99 -15.19
N GLU A 234 13.20 11.04 -15.23
CA GLU A 234 12.70 10.33 -14.04
C GLU A 234 13.80 9.51 -13.36
N MET A 235 14.70 8.87 -14.13
CA MET A 235 15.83 8.14 -13.56
C MET A 235 16.76 9.07 -12.77
N LEU A 236 17.11 10.23 -13.34
CA LEU A 236 17.93 11.24 -12.65
C LEU A 236 17.19 11.82 -11.43
N TYR A 237 15.90 12.12 -11.57
CA TYR A 237 15.04 12.58 -10.48
C TYR A 237 15.04 11.56 -9.33
N SER A 238 14.80 10.29 -9.62
CA SER A 238 14.74 9.21 -8.63
C SER A 238 16.07 9.04 -7.90
N GLN A 239 17.20 9.10 -8.62
CA GLN A 239 18.53 9.06 -8.01
C GLN A 239 18.76 10.23 -7.03
N ALA A 240 18.39 11.45 -7.44
CA ALA A 240 18.52 12.64 -6.59
C ALA A 240 17.60 12.58 -5.37
N VAL A 241 16.36 12.11 -5.54
CA VAL A 241 15.39 11.91 -4.44
C VAL A 241 15.94 10.90 -3.45
N GLU A 242 16.37 9.72 -3.90
CA GLU A 242 16.90 8.67 -3.02
C GLU A 242 18.15 9.13 -2.26
N ALA A 243 19.05 9.86 -2.91
CA ALA A 243 20.22 10.44 -2.25
C ALA A 243 19.83 11.43 -1.13
N ASN A 244 18.79 12.25 -1.34
CA ASN A 244 18.28 13.17 -0.33
C ASN A 244 17.47 12.46 0.76
N LYS A 245 16.65 11.46 0.42
CA LYS A 245 15.91 10.63 1.38
C LYS A 245 16.85 9.99 2.39
N LYS A 246 17.95 9.38 1.94
CA LYS A 246 18.97 8.77 2.81
C LYS A 246 19.59 9.77 3.81
N LYS A 247 19.70 11.04 3.45
CA LYS A 247 20.23 12.10 4.32
C LYS A 247 19.17 12.65 5.28
N LEU A 248 17.93 12.77 4.80
CA LEU A 248 16.83 13.41 5.51
C LEU A 248 16.11 12.47 6.46
N LEU A 249 15.93 11.21 6.09
CA LEU A 249 15.08 10.27 6.83
C LEU A 249 15.91 9.44 7.80
N GLN A 250 15.77 9.71 9.09
CA GLN A 250 16.46 8.99 10.16
C GLN A 250 15.46 8.14 10.93
N GLN A 251 15.68 6.83 11.01
CA GLN A 251 14.82 5.94 11.80
C GLN A 251 15.37 5.75 13.21
N LYS A 252 14.51 5.86 14.23
CA LYS A 252 14.83 5.47 15.62
C LYS A 252 13.64 4.71 16.19
N GLY A 253 13.77 3.40 16.35
CA GLY A 253 12.66 2.53 16.72
C GLY A 253 11.56 2.55 15.66
N ASN A 254 10.33 2.83 16.07
CA ASN A 254 9.15 2.91 15.19
C ASN A 254 8.86 4.34 14.69
N GLU A 255 9.76 5.29 14.98
CA GLU A 255 9.61 6.68 14.57
C GLU A 255 10.65 7.07 13.53
N PHE A 256 10.23 7.90 12.58
CA PHE A 256 11.09 8.49 11.56
C PHE A 256 11.22 9.99 11.79
N PHE A 257 12.43 10.52 11.63
CA PHE A 257 12.78 11.89 11.92
C PHE A 257 13.36 12.54 10.67
N ILE A 258 12.84 13.73 10.34
CA ILE A 258 13.33 14.57 9.24
C ILE A 258 13.84 15.89 9.83
N PRO A 259 15.15 16.20 9.75
CA PRO A 259 15.67 17.46 10.25
C PRO A 259 15.12 18.65 9.46
N VAL A 260 14.35 19.52 10.12
CA VAL A 260 13.62 20.63 9.49
C VAL A 260 14.58 21.62 8.82
N LEU A 261 15.67 21.99 9.51
CA LEU A 261 16.67 22.92 8.98
C LEU A 261 17.43 22.35 7.78
N LEU A 262 17.62 21.04 7.71
CA LEU A 262 18.27 20.41 6.56
C LEU A 262 17.32 20.40 5.37
N LEU A 263 16.05 20.01 5.59
CA LEU A 263 15.00 20.05 4.56
C LEU A 263 14.85 21.47 3.98
N GLN A 264 14.81 22.50 4.84
CA GLN A 264 14.67 23.90 4.44
C GLN A 264 15.85 24.46 3.62
N LYS A 265 17.02 23.81 3.67
CA LYS A 265 18.19 24.21 2.85
C LYS A 265 18.20 23.58 1.47
N LEU A 266 17.40 22.55 1.23
CA LEU A 266 17.36 21.84 -0.04
C LEU A 266 16.39 22.52 -1.02
N PRO A 267 16.65 22.47 -2.33
CA PRO A 267 15.69 22.90 -3.34
C PRO A 267 14.52 21.92 -3.41
N ALA A 268 13.39 22.37 -3.98
CA ALA A 268 12.19 21.54 -4.21
C ALA A 268 11.69 20.79 -2.95
N GLN A 269 11.69 21.48 -1.80
CA GLN A 269 11.34 20.93 -0.48
C GLN A 269 10.00 20.20 -0.47
N GLN A 270 9.01 20.76 -1.15
CA GLN A 270 7.68 20.17 -1.26
C GLN A 270 7.71 18.81 -1.97
N THR A 271 8.51 18.70 -3.04
CA THR A 271 8.70 17.45 -3.78
C THR A 271 9.44 16.42 -2.94
N LEU A 272 10.54 16.81 -2.28
CA LEU A 272 11.28 15.91 -1.39
C LEU A 272 10.39 15.41 -0.23
N LEU A 273 9.58 16.30 0.34
CA LEU A 273 8.66 15.96 1.41
C LEU A 273 7.56 15.01 0.93
N TRP A 274 6.97 15.27 -0.26
CA TRP A 274 6.03 14.35 -0.90
C TRP A 274 6.65 12.96 -1.11
N GLU A 275 7.85 12.91 -1.68
CA GLU A 275 8.55 11.67 -1.98
C GLU A 275 8.83 10.85 -0.73
N ILE A 276 9.12 11.49 0.41
CA ILE A 276 9.28 10.80 1.69
C ILE A 276 7.92 10.34 2.25
N LEU A 277 6.92 11.23 2.28
CA LEU A 277 5.65 10.98 2.96
C LEU A 277 4.73 10.00 2.22
N LYS A 278 4.87 9.84 0.90
CA LYS A 278 4.09 8.85 0.13
C LYS A 278 4.32 7.43 0.64
N ASP A 279 5.52 7.11 1.13
CA ASP A 279 5.88 5.80 1.69
C ASP A 279 5.14 5.53 3.02
N PHE A 280 4.58 6.57 3.64
CA PHE A 280 3.80 6.53 4.88
C PHE A 280 2.30 6.78 4.65
N SER A 281 1.79 6.53 3.44
CA SER A 281 0.37 6.66 3.05
C SER A 281 -0.23 8.07 3.10
N PHE A 282 0.59 9.12 3.15
CA PHE A 282 0.10 10.48 2.97
C PHE A 282 -0.31 10.73 1.51
N SER A 283 -1.25 11.65 1.29
CA SER A 283 -1.67 12.09 -0.04
C SER A 283 -0.98 13.38 -0.46
N GLN A 284 -0.85 13.60 -1.78
CA GLN A 284 -0.20 14.80 -2.32
C GLN A 284 -0.91 16.09 -1.90
N ALA A 285 -2.23 16.05 -1.70
CA ALA A 285 -3.04 17.18 -1.24
C ALA A 285 -2.69 17.65 0.18
N GLN A 286 -2.11 16.79 1.02
CA GLN A 286 -1.74 17.11 2.40
C GLN A 286 -0.38 17.82 2.50
N ILE A 287 0.47 17.73 1.47
CA ILE A 287 1.84 18.23 1.52
C ILE A 287 1.93 19.74 1.79
N PRO A 288 1.08 20.61 1.20
CA PRO A 288 1.05 22.03 1.57
C PRO A 288 0.78 22.27 3.07
N GLU A 289 -0.04 21.43 3.71
CA GLU A 289 -0.31 21.54 5.15
C GLU A 289 0.89 21.06 5.98
N VAL A 290 1.57 19.98 5.55
CA VAL A 290 2.79 19.52 6.23
C VAL A 290 3.90 20.56 6.11
N MET A 291 4.00 21.26 4.99
CA MET A 291 4.93 22.40 4.85
C MET A 291 4.64 23.51 5.87
N LYS A 292 3.36 23.78 6.21
CA LYS A 292 3.01 24.73 7.28
C LYS A 292 3.48 24.25 8.65
N LEU A 293 3.47 22.93 8.92
CA LEU A 293 3.97 22.37 10.18
C LEU A 293 5.45 22.68 10.43
N LEU A 294 6.26 22.82 9.38
CA LEU A 294 7.69 23.16 9.51
C LEU A 294 7.91 24.47 10.26
N ASN A 295 6.96 25.42 10.15
CA ASN A 295 7.01 26.74 10.77
C ASN A 295 6.11 26.88 12.01
N ALA A 296 5.22 25.91 12.27
CA ALA A 296 4.30 25.97 13.40
C ALA A 296 4.99 25.85 14.76
N ASP A 297 4.40 26.49 15.77
CA ASP A 297 4.71 26.25 17.18
C ASP A 297 4.01 24.97 17.64
N SER A 298 4.67 24.21 18.53
CA SER A 298 4.38 22.80 18.84
C SER A 298 2.90 22.48 19.14
N GLY A 299 2.39 21.38 18.60
CA GLY A 299 1.06 20.83 18.94
C GLY A 299 0.21 20.41 17.73
N SER A 300 0.48 20.97 16.55
CA SER A 300 -0.20 20.62 15.30
C SER A 300 0.35 19.33 14.68
N HIS A 301 -0.54 18.52 14.10
CA HIS A 301 -0.21 17.26 13.43
C HIS A 301 -1.09 17.07 12.19
N ILE A 302 -0.67 16.18 11.30
CA ILE A 302 -1.43 15.75 10.13
C ILE A 302 -1.40 14.23 10.08
N ASP A 303 -2.57 13.63 9.82
CA ASP A 303 -2.75 12.19 9.77
C ASP A 303 -2.88 11.70 8.33
N SER A 304 -2.29 10.55 8.06
CA SER A 304 -2.59 9.71 6.91
C SER A 304 -3.51 8.57 7.32
N SER A 305 -3.74 7.58 6.47
CA SER A 305 -4.49 6.37 6.86
C SER A 305 -3.75 5.48 7.85
N THR A 306 -2.42 5.56 7.94
CA THR A 306 -1.58 4.63 8.72
C THR A 306 -0.58 5.31 9.65
N HIS A 307 -0.25 6.58 9.43
CA HIS A 307 0.78 7.34 10.15
C HIS A 307 0.32 8.76 10.48
N LYS A 308 0.90 9.37 11.51
CA LYS A 308 0.78 10.80 11.82
C LYS A 308 2.12 11.48 11.69
N THR A 309 2.12 12.75 11.26
CA THR A 309 3.32 13.60 11.18
C THR A 309 3.12 14.88 11.97
N PHE A 310 4.13 15.27 12.75
CA PHE A 310 4.11 16.48 13.58
C PHE A 310 5.51 17.05 13.78
N LYS A 311 5.61 18.35 14.03
CA LYS A 311 6.89 18.99 14.35
C LYS A 311 7.22 18.83 15.83
N ASN A 312 8.40 18.29 16.12
CA ASN A 312 8.98 18.22 17.45
C ASN A 312 10.37 18.88 17.46
N ARG A 313 10.46 20.08 18.04
CA ARG A 313 11.68 20.91 18.06
C ARG A 313 12.23 21.11 16.64
N ALA A 314 13.43 20.60 16.37
CA ALA A 314 14.13 20.72 15.09
C ALA A 314 13.80 19.60 14.08
N HIS A 315 12.89 18.69 14.41
CA HIS A 315 12.54 17.54 13.56
C HIS A 315 11.06 17.52 13.21
N LEU A 316 10.75 17.11 11.99
CA LEU A 316 9.45 16.60 11.63
C LEU A 316 9.45 15.10 11.93
N VAL A 317 8.53 14.63 12.77
CA VAL A 317 8.46 13.25 13.25
C VAL A 317 7.28 12.57 12.58
N ILE A 318 7.51 11.39 12.02
CA ILE A 318 6.49 10.50 11.46
C ILE A 318 6.42 9.27 12.34
N THR A 319 5.23 8.91 12.78
CA THR A 319 5.00 7.73 13.61
C THR A 319 3.73 7.03 13.16
N THR A 320 3.64 5.72 13.36
CA THR A 320 2.42 4.97 13.07
C THR A 320 1.25 5.58 13.85
N LEU A 321 0.08 5.68 13.22
CA LEU A 321 -1.16 5.81 13.97
C LEU A 321 -1.26 4.57 14.82
N GLN A 322 -0.88 4.66 16.10
CA GLN A 322 -1.34 3.69 17.07
C GLN A 322 -2.84 3.71 16.91
N THR A 323 -3.40 2.62 16.40
CA THR A 323 -4.84 2.43 16.41
C THR A 323 -5.23 2.68 17.84
N ILE A 324 -5.95 3.77 18.10
CA ILE A 324 -6.66 4.00 19.35
C ILE A 324 -7.80 2.97 19.32
N SER A 325 -7.45 1.69 19.30
CA SER A 325 -8.30 0.67 19.86
C SER A 325 -8.39 1.11 21.30
N SER A 326 -9.55 1.64 21.66
CA SER A 326 -10.04 1.72 23.01
C SER A 326 -10.00 0.31 23.60
N GLN A 327 -8.80 -0.15 23.99
CA GLN A 327 -8.60 -1.35 24.78
C GLN A 327 -9.13 -1.02 26.18
N GLN A 328 -10.45 -1.03 26.29
CA GLN A 328 -11.14 -1.20 27.54
C GLN A 328 -11.15 -2.70 27.79
N ILE A 329 -10.30 -3.14 28.71
CA ILE A 329 -10.24 -4.54 29.11
C ILE A 329 -11.08 -4.66 30.38
N LEU A 330 -12.11 -5.49 30.29
CA LEU A 330 -12.93 -5.86 31.44
C LEU A 330 -12.18 -6.94 32.23
N ILE A 331 -12.01 -6.72 33.52
CA ILE A 331 -11.37 -7.67 34.44
C ILE A 331 -12.47 -8.21 35.35
N GLU A 332 -12.80 -9.48 35.18
CA GLU A 332 -13.80 -10.17 35.98
C GLU A 332 -13.23 -10.63 37.32
N GLU A 333 -14.12 -10.93 38.27
CA GLU A 333 -13.71 -11.41 39.59
C GLU A 333 -12.91 -12.73 39.52
N GLY A 334 -13.19 -13.58 38.53
CA GLY A 334 -12.48 -14.84 38.30
C GLY A 334 -11.09 -14.69 37.68
N ASP A 335 -10.75 -13.54 37.09
CA ASP A 335 -9.52 -13.39 36.32
C ASP A 335 -8.27 -13.41 37.20
N LYS A 336 -7.23 -14.09 36.75
CA LYS A 336 -5.94 -14.15 37.44
C LYS A 336 -4.84 -13.41 36.71
N LYS A 337 -4.91 -13.33 35.38
CA LYS A 337 -3.87 -12.77 34.53
C LYS A 337 -4.51 -11.97 33.39
N ILE A 338 -4.14 -10.70 33.28
CA ILE A 338 -4.71 -9.75 32.34
C ILE A 338 -3.57 -9.23 31.46
N VAL A 339 -3.62 -9.54 30.18
CA VAL A 339 -2.61 -9.11 29.20
C VAL A 339 -3.08 -7.81 28.55
N PHE A 340 -2.21 -6.81 28.50
CA PHE A 340 -2.51 -5.51 27.88
C PHE A 340 -1.28 -4.99 27.12
N ALA A 341 -1.44 -3.91 26.34
CA ALA A 341 -0.41 -3.46 25.39
C ALA A 341 0.98 -3.14 26.00
N ASN A 342 1.07 -2.89 27.31
CA ASN A 342 2.34 -2.57 27.98
C ASN A 342 2.81 -3.64 28.97
N GLY A 343 2.15 -4.81 29.04
CA GLY A 343 2.58 -5.89 29.93
C GLY A 343 1.44 -6.77 30.45
N ILE A 344 1.61 -7.27 31.66
CA ILE A 344 0.69 -8.22 32.29
C ILE A 344 0.34 -7.72 33.69
N ILE A 345 -0.95 -7.76 34.05
CA ILE A 345 -1.42 -7.57 35.42
C ILE A 345 -1.82 -8.93 35.99
N THR A 346 -1.23 -9.30 37.13
CA THR A 346 -1.63 -10.49 37.89
C THR A 346 -2.55 -10.09 39.02
N LYS A 347 -3.73 -10.71 39.12
CA LYS A 347 -4.72 -10.50 40.17
C LYS A 347 -4.73 -11.68 41.13
N SER A 348 -4.68 -11.39 42.42
CA SER A 348 -4.84 -12.36 43.49
C SER A 348 -5.60 -11.76 44.67
N PHE A 349 -6.18 -12.61 45.51
CA PHE A 349 -6.79 -12.20 46.77
C PHE A 349 -5.84 -12.51 47.92
N VAL A 350 -5.75 -11.60 48.88
CA VAL A 350 -4.97 -11.75 50.11
C VAL A 350 -5.95 -11.70 51.28
N GLU A 351 -5.90 -12.69 52.16
CA GLU A 351 -6.77 -12.79 53.35
C GLU A 351 -5.92 -12.80 54.62
N GLY A 352 -6.48 -12.29 55.73
CA GLY A 352 -5.79 -12.23 57.02
C GLY A 352 -4.97 -10.96 57.21
N LYS A 353 -3.76 -11.06 57.77
CA LYS A 353 -2.88 -9.91 58.02
C LYS A 353 -2.28 -9.42 56.69
N ILE A 354 -2.72 -8.25 56.23
CA ILE A 354 -2.26 -7.65 54.97
C ILE A 354 -1.07 -6.74 55.23
N GLU A 355 0.10 -7.11 54.72
CA GLU A 355 1.29 -6.26 54.74
C GLU A 355 1.29 -5.28 53.57
N ILE A 356 1.51 -3.99 53.86
CA ILE A 356 1.50 -2.94 52.85
C ILE A 356 2.85 -2.91 52.13
N ASP A 357 2.81 -3.20 50.83
CA ASP A 357 3.94 -3.00 49.92
C ASP A 357 3.96 -1.55 49.39
N LYS A 358 5.13 -0.90 49.40
CA LYS A 358 5.32 0.47 48.91
C LYS A 358 5.67 0.54 47.41
N ASN A 359 5.85 -0.61 46.75
CA ASN A 359 6.16 -0.67 45.34
C ASN A 359 5.00 -0.10 44.49
N PRO A 360 5.22 0.92 43.65
CA PRO A 360 4.17 1.51 42.81
C PRO A 360 3.59 0.53 41.77
N ASP A 361 4.30 -0.55 41.44
CA ASP A 361 3.84 -1.63 40.56
C ASP A 361 2.86 -2.59 41.23
N ILE A 362 2.62 -2.42 42.53
CA ILE A 362 1.71 -3.24 43.32
C ILE A 362 0.58 -2.35 43.85
N ALA A 363 -0.66 -2.71 43.55
CA ALA A 363 -1.84 -2.14 44.19
C ALA A 363 -2.47 -3.16 45.13
N LEU A 364 -2.51 -2.81 46.42
CA LEU A 364 -3.28 -3.50 47.44
C LEU A 364 -4.51 -2.67 47.77
N LEU A 365 -5.69 -3.22 47.49
CA LEU A 365 -6.97 -2.52 47.57
C LEU A 365 -7.90 -3.28 48.53
N ASP A 366 -8.64 -2.57 49.38
CA ASP A 366 -9.66 -3.22 50.23
C ASP A 366 -10.74 -3.84 49.35
N ALA A 367 -10.93 -5.16 49.46
CA ALA A 367 -11.87 -5.88 48.61
C ALA A 367 -13.33 -5.44 48.83
N LYS A 368 -13.67 -4.88 49.99
CA LYS A 368 -15.03 -4.38 50.29
C LYS A 368 -15.39 -3.14 49.48
N GLU A 369 -14.41 -2.32 49.14
CA GLU A 369 -14.61 -1.08 48.37
C GLU A 369 -14.59 -1.33 46.85
N ILE A 370 -14.23 -2.54 46.43
CA ILE A 370 -14.11 -2.92 45.03
C ILE A 370 -15.40 -3.58 44.54
N THR A 371 -15.91 -3.10 43.41
CA THR A 371 -17.00 -3.72 42.64
C THR A 371 -16.47 -4.21 41.30
N PHE A 372 -16.68 -5.49 41.01
CA PHE A 372 -16.38 -6.09 39.70
C PHE A 372 -17.56 -5.89 38.72
N PRO A 373 -17.30 -5.91 37.40
CA PRO A 373 -15.98 -5.99 36.77
C PRO A 373 -15.16 -4.70 36.92
N LEU A 374 -13.83 -4.83 36.93
CA LEU A 374 -12.94 -3.68 36.83
C LEU A 374 -12.70 -3.34 35.37
N LEU A 375 -12.47 -2.07 35.08
CA LEU A 375 -12.18 -1.58 33.74
C LEU A 375 -10.74 -1.09 33.67
N LEU A 376 -9.89 -1.81 32.94
CA LEU A 376 -8.55 -1.37 32.58
C LEU A 376 -8.63 -0.58 31.28
N ARG A 377 -8.25 0.69 31.31
CA ARG A 377 -8.32 1.60 30.15
C ARG A 377 -7.21 2.65 30.19
N LYS A 378 -6.95 3.31 29.06
CA LYS A 378 -6.16 4.54 29.05
C LYS A 378 -6.92 5.66 29.80
N TRP A 379 -6.16 6.57 30.41
CA TRP A 379 -6.75 7.76 31.02
C TRP A 379 -7.39 8.66 29.95
N LYS A 380 -8.35 9.49 30.35
CA LYS A 380 -8.98 10.50 29.49
C LYS A 380 -8.98 11.87 30.16
N GLN A 381 -9.06 12.93 29.35
CA GLN A 381 -9.15 14.28 29.87
C GLN A 381 -10.40 14.43 30.77
N GLY A 382 -10.20 15.04 31.94
CA GLY A 382 -11.25 15.17 32.96
C GLY A 382 -11.21 14.09 34.04
N ASP A 383 -10.49 12.97 33.83
CA ASP A 383 -10.28 11.96 34.87
C ASP A 383 -9.65 12.58 36.13
N TYR A 384 -10.11 12.12 37.30
CA TYR A 384 -9.61 12.52 38.60
C TYR A 384 -9.58 11.34 39.57
N PHE A 385 -8.71 11.44 40.57
CA PHE A 385 -8.60 10.48 41.66
C PHE A 385 -8.21 11.19 42.96
N TYR A 386 -8.19 10.46 44.06
CA TYR A 386 -7.71 10.94 45.37
C TYR A 386 -6.38 10.25 45.65
N PRO A 387 -5.22 10.90 45.44
CA PRO A 387 -3.94 10.25 45.67
C PRO A 387 -3.83 9.74 47.11
N LEU A 388 -3.25 8.54 47.30
CA LEU A 388 -2.96 7.99 48.62
C LEU A 388 -2.29 9.05 49.54
N GLY A 389 -2.85 9.27 50.72
CA GLY A 389 -2.45 10.29 51.70
C GLY A 389 -3.13 11.66 51.54
N MET A 390 -3.97 11.87 50.51
CA MET A 390 -4.63 13.14 50.23
C MET A 390 -6.16 13.05 50.28
N LYS A 391 -6.80 13.95 51.05
CA LYS A 391 -8.27 14.04 51.13
C LYS A 391 -8.93 14.87 50.02
N LYS A 392 -8.15 15.49 49.13
CA LYS A 392 -8.66 16.35 48.03
C LYS A 392 -8.52 15.65 46.68
N LYS A 393 -9.54 15.81 45.82
CA LYS A 393 -9.51 15.32 44.44
C LYS A 393 -8.40 16.00 43.64
N LYS A 394 -7.73 15.22 42.78
CA LYS A 394 -6.68 15.69 41.88
C LYS A 394 -6.96 15.22 40.45
N LYS A 395 -6.96 16.15 39.49
CA LYS A 395 -7.06 15.81 38.05
C LYS A 395 -5.81 15.03 37.63
N LEU A 396 -5.99 13.96 36.84
CA LEU A 396 -4.86 13.15 36.36
C LEU A 396 -3.88 13.97 35.51
N SER A 397 -4.38 14.90 34.69
CA SER A 397 -3.54 15.79 33.90
C SER A 397 -2.56 16.61 34.76
N ARG A 398 -3.00 17.08 35.94
CA ARG A 398 -2.15 17.80 36.90
C ARG A 398 -1.20 16.85 37.62
N PHE A 399 -1.68 15.66 37.99
CA PHE A 399 -0.82 14.61 38.55
C PHE A 399 0.34 14.24 37.61
N PHE A 400 0.09 14.11 36.31
CA PHE A 400 1.14 13.80 35.33
C PHE A 400 2.13 14.94 35.10
N ILE A 401 1.70 16.19 35.25
CA ILE A 401 2.61 17.35 35.24
C ILE A 401 3.55 17.26 36.44
N ASP A 402 3.02 16.97 37.63
CA ASP A 402 3.83 16.85 38.85
C ASP A 402 4.81 15.66 38.76
N GLN A 403 4.45 14.61 38.02
CA GLN A 403 5.32 13.46 37.70
C GLN A 403 6.25 13.71 36.49
N LYS A 404 6.23 14.92 35.91
CA LYS A 404 7.07 15.33 34.77
C LYS A 404 6.95 14.44 33.53
N LEU A 405 5.76 13.88 33.27
CA LEU A 405 5.53 13.03 32.09
C LEU A 405 5.48 13.85 30.78
N SER A 406 6.11 13.34 29.72
CA SER A 406 5.98 13.84 28.36
C SER A 406 4.58 13.56 27.78
N LEU A 407 4.23 14.19 26.65
CA LEU A 407 2.94 13.95 25.98
C LEU A 407 2.76 12.47 25.59
N SER A 408 3.78 11.85 24.99
CA SER A 408 3.76 10.43 24.63
C SER A 408 3.66 9.52 25.87
N GLN A 409 4.34 9.86 26.96
CA GLN A 409 4.20 9.11 28.21
C GLN A 409 2.79 9.21 28.79
N LYS A 410 2.18 10.40 28.76
CA LYS A 410 0.79 10.60 29.20
C LYS A 410 -0.17 9.76 28.38
N GLU A 411 -0.10 9.81 27.05
CA GLU A 411 -0.95 9.01 26.15
C GLU A 411 -0.87 7.51 26.46
N ASN A 412 0.25 7.07 27.04
CA ASN A 412 0.48 5.66 27.36
C ASN A 412 0.06 5.21 28.76
N VAL A 413 -0.37 6.12 29.65
CA VAL A 413 -0.76 5.74 31.02
C VAL A 413 -2.08 4.95 31.04
N TRP A 414 -2.02 3.81 31.74
CA TRP A 414 -3.17 2.96 32.02
C TRP A 414 -3.72 3.20 33.43
N ILE A 415 -5.02 3.06 33.57
CA ILE A 415 -5.73 3.15 34.84
C ILE A 415 -6.71 2.00 34.98
N ILE A 416 -6.97 1.62 36.23
CA ILE A 416 -8.03 0.67 36.58
C ILE A 416 -9.15 1.45 37.26
N GLU A 417 -10.37 1.15 36.85
CA GLU A 417 -11.59 1.77 37.34
C GLU A 417 -12.53 0.69 37.91
N SER A 418 -13.11 0.97 39.07
CA SER A 418 -14.19 0.18 39.68
C SER A 418 -15.41 1.09 39.83
N ASN A 419 -16.54 0.71 39.21
CA ASN A 419 -17.79 1.48 39.23
C ASN A 419 -17.60 3.00 39.00
N LYS A 420 -16.97 3.37 37.88
CA LYS A 420 -16.70 4.77 37.49
C LYS A 420 -15.75 5.54 38.40
N ARG A 421 -15.05 4.86 39.32
CA ARG A 421 -14.03 5.45 40.21
C ARG A 421 -12.68 4.82 39.91
N ILE A 422 -11.67 5.67 39.68
CA ILE A 422 -10.29 5.22 39.48
C ILE A 422 -9.78 4.62 40.79
N VAL A 423 -9.25 3.39 40.74
CA VAL A 423 -8.69 2.68 41.90
C VAL A 423 -7.17 2.68 41.88
N TRP A 424 -6.57 2.65 40.68
CA TRP A 424 -5.13 2.60 40.52
C TRP A 424 -4.71 3.23 39.20
N ILE A 425 -3.72 4.12 39.26
CA ILE A 425 -2.92 4.52 38.11
C ILE A 425 -1.78 3.51 38.02
N VAL A 426 -1.85 2.62 37.02
CA VAL A 426 -1.02 1.41 36.92
C VAL A 426 0.46 1.78 36.92
N GLY A 427 1.22 1.18 37.85
CA GLY A 427 2.65 1.46 38.04
C GLY A 427 2.97 2.82 38.69
N MET A 428 1.98 3.53 39.26
CA MET A 428 2.20 4.85 39.84
C MET A 428 1.59 5.03 41.23
N ARG A 429 0.25 4.99 41.36
CA ARG A 429 -0.42 5.36 42.62
C ARG A 429 -1.86 4.85 42.72
N ILE A 430 -2.22 4.31 43.88
CA ILE A 430 -3.60 3.93 44.21
C ILE A 430 -4.44 5.14 44.67
N ASP A 431 -5.75 5.00 44.59
CA ASP A 431 -6.71 5.97 45.14
C ASP A 431 -6.95 5.73 46.63
N GLU A 432 -6.89 6.80 47.42
CA GLU A 432 -7.04 6.86 48.88
C GLU A 432 -8.31 6.17 49.37
N ARG A 433 -9.39 6.18 48.59
CA ARG A 433 -10.68 5.59 48.98
C ARG A 433 -10.68 4.07 48.99
N PHE A 434 -9.72 3.44 48.31
CA PHE A 434 -9.63 1.98 48.18
C PHE A 434 -8.46 1.40 48.98
N LYS A 435 -7.82 2.21 49.83
CA LYS A 435 -6.67 1.77 50.63
C LYS A 435 -7.06 0.68 51.63
N VAL A 436 -6.11 -0.18 51.94
CA VAL A 436 -6.22 -1.13 53.05
C VAL A 436 -6.19 -0.38 54.39
N LEU A 437 -7.04 -0.80 55.31
CA LEU A 437 -7.13 -0.33 56.70
C LEU A 437 -6.75 -1.47 57.65
N ASP A 438 -6.48 -1.16 58.91
CA ASP A 438 -6.16 -2.19 59.93
C ASP A 438 -7.32 -3.20 60.12
N ALA A 439 -8.55 -2.79 59.82
CA ALA A 439 -9.75 -3.64 59.88
C ALA A 439 -10.03 -4.42 58.59
N THR A 440 -9.24 -4.24 57.52
CA THR A 440 -9.43 -4.93 56.25
C THR A 440 -9.09 -6.41 56.42
N LYS A 441 -10.06 -7.29 56.15
CA LYS A 441 -9.89 -8.75 56.28
C LYS A 441 -9.50 -9.45 54.98
N LYS A 442 -9.81 -8.81 53.84
CA LYS A 442 -9.58 -9.32 52.49
C LYS A 442 -9.20 -8.16 51.57
N ALA A 443 -8.13 -8.34 50.80
CA ALA A 443 -7.65 -7.36 49.83
C ALA A 443 -7.51 -7.96 48.44
N VAL A 444 -7.71 -7.12 47.42
CA VAL A 444 -7.37 -7.42 46.03
C VAL A 444 -5.95 -6.93 45.79
N LYS A 445 -5.05 -7.85 45.42
CA LYS A 445 -3.67 -7.54 45.03
C LYS A 445 -3.55 -7.59 43.51
N LEU A 446 -3.15 -6.47 42.93
CA LEU A 446 -2.85 -6.31 41.50
C LEU A 446 -1.36 -6.01 41.35
N VAL A 447 -0.67 -6.77 40.51
CA VAL A 447 0.77 -6.58 40.25
C VAL A 447 0.96 -6.39 38.75
N VAL A 448 1.55 -5.26 38.35
CA VAL A 448 1.93 -5.04 36.95
C VAL A 448 3.36 -5.51 36.71
N SER A 449 3.58 -6.12 35.55
CA SER A 449 4.90 -6.46 35.04
C SER A 449 4.98 -6.02 33.59
N TYR A 450 5.94 -5.14 33.28
CA TYR A 450 6.20 -4.67 31.93
C TYR A 450 7.00 -5.72 31.16
N GLN A 451 6.70 -5.90 29.86
CA GLN A 451 7.47 -6.77 28.96
C GLN A 451 8.60 -6.03 28.29
#